data_AF-A0A958YYP5-F1
#
_entry.id   AF-A0A958YYP5-F1
#
_cell.length_a   1.000
_cell.length_b   1.000
_cell.length_c   1.000
_cell.angle_alpha   90.00
_cell.angle_beta   90.00
_cell.angle_gamma   90.00
#
_symmetry.space_group_name_H-M   'P 1'
#
loop_
_entity.id
_entity.type
_entity.pdbx_description
1 polymer ?
#
loop_
_entity_poly.entity_id
_entity_poly.type
_entity_poly.pdbx_seq_one_letter_code
_entity_poly.pdbx_strand_id
1 'polypeptide(L)' 'MKQGKTRTMSICLSDIPKERILKHSNGKLYLPIQTYDHDEPDRFDNDFSVSISLTKEEIEARKNGEKINRVFI' A
#
# COMPACT_ATOMS: atom_id res chain seq x y z
N MET A 1 -8.67 -18.91 -21.59
CA MET A 1 -8.34 -18.95 -20.15
C MET A 1 -7.67 -17.63 -19.79
N LYS A 2 -8.07 -16.93 -18.72
CA LYS A 2 -7.34 -15.74 -18.26
C LYS A 2 -6.03 -16.23 -17.62
N GLN A 3 -4.90 -15.77 -18.13
CA GLN A 3 -3.58 -16.11 -17.57
C GLN A 3 -3.32 -15.22 -16.35
N GLY A 4 -3.02 -15.84 -15.20
CA GLY A 4 -2.62 -15.12 -14.00
C GLY A 4 -1.18 -14.61 -14.12
N LYS A 5 -0.91 -13.43 -13.54
CA LYS A 5 0.46 -12.91 -13.34
C LYS A 5 0.84 -13.11 -11.87
N THR A 6 2.01 -13.71 -11.62
CA THR A 6 2.57 -13.83 -10.25
C THR A 6 3.57 -12.71 -10.01
N ARG A 7 3.47 -12.03 -8.86
CA ARG A 7 4.43 -11.04 -8.39
C ARG A 7 5.00 -11.49 -7.05
N THR A 8 6.32 -11.44 -6.89
CA THR A 8 7.02 -11.78 -5.64
C THR A 8 7.72 -10.53 -5.13
N MET A 9 7.58 -10.24 -3.85
CA MET A 9 8.11 -9.03 -3.22
C MET A 9 8.63 -9.36 -1.81
N SER A 10 9.54 -8.52 -1.30
CA SER A 10 10.05 -8.56 0.07
C SER A 10 9.87 -7.18 0.69
N ILE A 11 9.57 -7.13 1.98
CA ILE A 11 9.42 -5.87 2.73
C ILE A 11 10.46 -5.81 3.83
N CYS A 12 11.06 -4.64 4.02
CA CYS A 12 12.00 -4.40 5.10
C CYS A 12 11.24 -4.17 6.42
N LEU A 13 11.28 -5.15 7.33
CA LEU A 13 10.50 -5.06 8.57
C LEU A 13 10.99 -3.97 9.54
N SER A 14 12.25 -3.55 9.45
CA SER A 14 12.79 -2.46 10.28
C SER A 14 12.23 -1.09 9.90
N ASP A 15 11.84 -0.94 8.63
CA ASP A 15 11.48 0.36 8.05
C ASP A 15 9.96 0.56 8.03
N ILE A 16 9.20 -0.42 8.55
CA ILE A 16 7.75 -0.32 8.66
C ILE A 16 7.38 0.67 9.78
N PRO A 17 6.49 1.64 9.52
CA PRO A 17 5.94 2.51 10.55
C PRO A 17 5.14 1.69 11.57
N LYS A 18 5.72 1.47 12.76
CA LYS A 18 5.18 0.56 13.78
C LYS A 18 3.82 1.02 14.31
N GLU A 19 3.58 2.33 14.31
CA GLU A 19 2.31 2.96 14.68
C GLU A 19 1.15 2.60 13.74
N ARG A 20 1.45 2.14 12.52
CA ARG A 20 0.44 1.69 11.54
C ARG A 20 0.09 0.21 11.69
N ILE A 21 0.78 -0.52 12.57
CA ILE A 21 0.54 -1.95 12.79
C ILE A 21 -0.68 -2.13 13.68
N LEU A 22 -1.69 -2.81 13.16
CA LEU A 22 -2.88 -3.19 13.89
C LEU A 22 -2.61 -4.45 14.72
N LYS A 23 -2.83 -4.35 16.03
CA LYS A 23 -2.77 -5.49 16.94
C LYS A 23 -4.17 -6.08 17.14
N HIS A 24 -4.35 -7.32 16.73
CA HIS A 24 -5.59 -8.05 16.92
C HIS A 24 -5.63 -8.75 18.28
N SER A 25 -6.82 -9.07 18.80
CA SER A 25 -7.03 -9.67 20.13
C SER A 25 -6.34 -11.03 20.31
N ASN A 26 -6.09 -11.74 19.22
CA ASN A 26 -5.35 -13.01 19.19
C ASN A 26 -3.81 -12.83 19.21
N GLY A 27 -3.31 -11.62 19.42
CA GLY A 27 -1.88 -11.30 19.46
C GLY A 27 -1.21 -11.14 18.09
N LYS A 28 -1.94 -11.34 16.98
CA LYS A 28 -1.40 -11.16 15.63
C LYS A 28 -1.29 -9.67 15.26
N LEU A 29 -0.29 -9.38 14.45
CA LEU A 29 0.02 -8.04 13.95
C LEU A 29 -0.29 -7.97 12.46
N TYR A 30 -0.92 -6.88 12.02
CA TYR A 30 -1.31 -6.68 10.63
C TYR A 30 -0.89 -5.29 10.18
N LEU A 31 -0.26 -5.20 9.01
CA LEU A 31 -0.06 -3.93 8.31
C LEU A 31 -0.96 -3.90 7.07
N PRO A 32 -1.94 -2.99 7.00
CA PRO A 32 -2.75 -2.82 5.80
C PRO A 32 -1.88 -2.33 4.63
N ILE A 33 -1.84 -3.10 3.55
CA ILE A 33 -1.14 -2.72 2.31
C ILE A 33 -2.14 -2.68 1.14
N GLN A 34 -1.84 -1.85 0.16
CA GLN A 34 -2.60 -1.67 -1.07
C GLN A 34 -1.67 -1.85 -2.26
N THR A 35 -2.16 -2.57 -3.27
CA THR A 35 -1.56 -2.60 -4.60
C THR A 35 -2.37 -1.72 -5.55
N TYR A 36 -1.70 -1.16 -6.54
CA TYR A 36 -2.36 -0.44 -7.63
C TYR A 36 -1.67 -0.79 -8.94
N ASP A 37 -2.46 -1.31 -9.88
CA ASP A 37 -2.06 -1.54 -11.26
C ASP A 37 -2.47 -0.30 -12.07
N HIS A 38 -1.51 0.30 -12.76
CA HIS A 38 -1.75 1.38 -13.71
C HIS A 38 -2.18 0.77 -15.05
N ASP A 39 -3.13 1.42 -15.74
CA ASP A 39 -3.55 0.98 -17.07
C ASP A 39 -2.42 1.18 -18.11
N GLU A 40 -1.60 2.21 -17.93
CA GLU A 40 -0.44 2.55 -18.75
C GLU A 40 0.81 2.73 -17.86
N PRO A 41 2.01 2.29 -18.28
CA PRO A 41 3.24 2.52 -17.54
C PRO A 41 3.53 4.01 -17.32
N ASP A 42 4.10 4.35 -16.18
CA ASP A 42 4.58 5.71 -15.92
C ASP A 42 5.84 6.05 -16.74
N ARG A 43 6.35 7.27 -16.59
CA ARG A 43 7.57 7.74 -17.29
C ARG A 43 8.85 6.95 -16.97
N PHE A 44 8.80 6.06 -15.99
CA PHE A 44 9.89 5.18 -15.56
C PHE A 44 9.57 3.70 -15.84
N ASP A 45 8.55 3.42 -16.66
CA ASP A 45 8.08 2.08 -17.03
C ASP A 45 7.50 1.27 -15.87
N ASN A 46 7.01 1.93 -14.82
CA ASN A 46 6.30 1.27 -13.73
C ASN A 46 4.80 1.20 -14.04
N ASP A 47 4.24 -0.01 -14.05
CA ASP A 47 2.81 -0.27 -14.23
C ASP A 47 2.14 -0.78 -12.92
N PHE A 48 2.90 -0.89 -11.84
CA PHE A 48 2.46 -1.49 -10.59
C PHE A 48 3.11 -0.80 -9.38
N SER A 49 2.34 -0.62 -8.33
CA SER A 49 2.84 -0.10 -7.06
C SER A 49 2.28 -0.84 -5.85
N VAL A 50 3.06 -0.84 -4.77
CA VAL A 50 2.68 -1.33 -3.44
C VAL A 50 2.89 -0.19 -2.45
N SER A 51 1.91 0.03 -1.57
CA SER A 51 1.96 1.07 -0.54
C SER A 51 1.20 0.66 0.70
N ILE A 52 1.46 1.32 1.82
CA ILE A 52 0.63 1.19 3.02
C ILE A 52 -0.74 1.81 2.73
N SER A 53 -1.81 1.09 3.05
CA SER A 53 -3.18 1.56 2.83
C SER A 53 -3.45 2.79 3.68
N LEU A 54 -4.08 3.79 3.08
CA LEU A 54 -4.49 5.01 3.78
C LEU A 54 -5.48 4.70 4.91
N THR A 55 -5.40 5.45 6.00
CA THR A 55 -6.42 5.44 7.06
C THR A 55 -7.72 6.06 6.55
N LYS A 56 -8.81 5.92 7.33
CA LYS A 56 -10.10 6.51 6.95
C LYS A 56 -10.00 8.04 6.85
N GLU A 57 -9.31 8.63 7.81
CA GLU A 57 -9.07 10.07 7.91
C GLU A 57 -8.23 10.56 6.72
N GLU A 58 -7.16 9.83 6.36
CA GLU A 58 -6.34 10.13 5.17
C GLU A 58 -7.15 10.02 3.86
N ILE A 59 -8.08 9.06 3.77
CA ILE A 59 -8.98 8.91 2.62
C ILE A 59 -9.94 10.11 2.52
N GLU A 60 -10.50 10.55 3.64
CA GLU A 60 -11.41 11.69 3.70
C GLU A 60 -10.69 13.00 3.38
N ALA A 61 -9.52 13.24 3.97
CA ALA A 61 -8.67 14.40 3.67
C ALA A 61 -8.32 14.47 2.17
N ARG A 62 -7.96 13.32 1.58
CA ARG A 62 -7.67 13.25 0.13
C ARG A 62 -8.90 13.59 -0.73
N LYS A 63 -10.11 13.17 -0.31
CA LYS A 63 -11.35 13.55 -1.01
C LYS A 63 -11.63 15.05 -0.94
N ASN A 64 -11.17 15.70 0.12
CA ASN A 64 -11.27 17.16 0.30
C ASN A 64 -10.17 17.94 -0.43
N GLY A 65 -9.33 17.27 -1.23
CA GLY A 65 -8.28 17.90 -2.04
C GLY A 65 -6.93 18.02 -1.35
N GLU A 66 -6.77 17.48 -0.13
CA GLU A 66 -5.48 17.49 0.55
C GLU A 66 -4.50 16.50 -0.08
N LYS A 67 -3.24 16.92 -0.19
CA LYS A 67 -2.17 16.07 -0.71
C LYS A 67 -1.66 15.15 0.39
N ILE A 68 -2.06 13.88 0.33
CA ILE A 68 -1.55 12.84 1.23
C ILE A 68 -0.38 12.11 0.57
N ASN A 69 0.77 12.10 1.23
CA ASN A 69 1.93 11.34 0.79
C ASN A 69 1.74 9.87 1.15
N ARG A 70 1.83 8.98 0.15
CA ARG A 70 1.81 7.54 0.38
C ARG A 70 3.17 7.06 0.84
N VAL A 71 3.18 6.10 1.76
CA VAL A 71 4.37 5.32 2.10
C VAL A 71 4.41 4.12 1.15
N PHE A 72 5.32 4.18 0.17
CA PHE A 72 5.58 3.07 -0.74
C PHE A 72 6.51 2.05 -0.06
N ILE A 73 6.33 0.78 -0.40
CA ILE A 73 7.06 -0.36 0.19
C ILE A 73 7.67 -1.20 -0.92
#